data_AF-A0AAV5AFZ3-F1
#
_entry.id   AF-A0AAV5AFZ3-F1
#
_cell.length_a   1.000
_cell.length_b   1.000
_cell.length_c   1.000
_cell.angle_alpha   90.00
_cell.angle_beta   90.00
_cell.angle_gamma   90.00
#
_symmetry.space_group_name_H-M   'P 1'
#
loop_
_entity.id
_entity.type
_entity.pdbx_description
1 polymer ?
#
loop_
_entity_poly.entity_id
_entity_poly.type
_entity_poly.pdbx_seq_one_letter_code
_entity_poly.pdbx_strand_id
1 'polypeptide(L)'
;MKATAFSEYLKREGKPAGGGADGSMLIFPNVEPNFSASLGISDSVDALLPFLAAYPKISAAVGIFDYPGAPQLEFLLGRLNATAPAPDGLIPEPQDSVTSTLSRMADGGVFLRGTGFPELSNNTGEVELLLPTGKGVNVGEMYLQFDFSLTHDPKTACDWQGFVDEQEKMSNAFKQAMKKLAVVGEDTKDYQLLRSHPNPRSSTQDICVISILI
;
A
#
# COMPACT_ATOMS: atom_id res chain seq x y z
N MET A 1 -1.17 3.54 5.77
CA MET A 1 -0.17 4.52 5.27
C MET A 1 -0.04 4.35 3.77
N LYS A 2 -0.12 5.44 3.00
CA LYS A 2 0.02 5.43 1.54
C LYS A 2 1.42 5.94 1.21
N ALA A 3 2.23 5.11 0.55
CA ALA A 3 3.57 5.48 0.10
C ALA A 3 3.69 5.57 -1.43
N THR A 4 2.62 5.24 -2.15
CA THR A 4 2.56 5.28 -3.61
C THR A 4 2.43 6.69 -4.17
N ALA A 5 2.21 7.70 -3.32
CA ALA A 5 2.09 9.11 -3.67
C ALA A 5 3.46 9.76 -3.99
N PHE A 6 4.19 9.16 -4.93
CA PHE A 6 5.52 9.59 -5.35
C PHE A 6 5.73 9.33 -6.84
N SER A 7 6.40 10.24 -7.54
CA SER A 7 6.73 10.10 -8.97
C SER A 7 8.18 10.54 -9.27
N GLU A 8 9.02 9.59 -9.68
CA GLU A 8 10.36 9.90 -10.17
C GLU A 8 10.32 10.78 -11.42
N TYR A 9 9.35 10.55 -12.32
CA TYR A 9 9.15 11.37 -13.51
C TYR A 9 8.88 12.83 -13.17
N LEU A 10 7.88 13.13 -12.32
CA LEU A 10 7.56 14.50 -11.94
C LEU A 10 8.73 15.18 -11.21
N LYS A 11 9.47 14.42 -10.39
CA LYS A 11 10.65 14.91 -9.68
C LYS A 11 11.74 15.36 -10.66
N ARG A 12 12.01 14.60 -11.72
CA ARG A 12 12.98 14.96 -12.77
C ARG A 12 12.56 16.18 -13.57
N GLU A 13 11.27 16.34 -13.78
CA GLU A 13 10.67 17.49 -14.46
C GLU A 13 10.62 18.75 -13.57
N GLY A 14 11.07 18.67 -12.30
CA GLY A 14 11.02 19.77 -11.35
C GLY A 14 9.59 20.15 -10.93
N LYS A 15 8.63 19.23 -11.10
CA LYS A 15 7.22 19.41 -10.73
C LYS A 15 6.97 18.82 -9.34
N PRO A 16 5.87 19.21 -8.65
CA PRO A 16 5.44 18.55 -7.43
C PRO A 16 5.28 17.05 -7.68
N ALA A 17 6.04 16.23 -6.97
CA ALA A 17 6.14 14.79 -7.21
C ALA A 17 5.55 13.94 -6.09
N GLY A 18 5.13 14.57 -4.98
CA GLY A 18 4.83 13.92 -3.71
C GLY A 18 6.09 13.47 -2.98
N GLY A 19 5.98 13.21 -1.67
CA GLY A 19 7.10 12.73 -0.85
C GLY A 19 7.11 11.22 -0.62
N GLY A 20 6.10 10.48 -1.11
CA GLY A 20 6.03 9.04 -0.92
C GLY A 20 5.64 8.64 0.49
N ALA A 21 6.55 8.01 1.23
CA ALA A 21 6.30 7.46 2.56
C ALA A 21 6.47 8.49 3.70
N ASP A 22 6.13 9.76 3.47
CA ASP A 22 6.45 10.92 4.32
C ASP A 22 5.37 11.29 5.37
N GLY A 23 4.21 10.63 5.31
CA GLY A 23 3.08 10.88 6.20
C GLY A 23 2.24 12.11 5.84
N SER A 24 2.39 12.65 4.62
CA SER A 24 1.63 13.79 4.10
C SER A 24 0.11 13.65 4.26
N MET A 25 -0.41 12.42 4.14
CA MET A 25 -1.81 12.08 4.37
C MET A 25 -2.34 12.46 5.77
N LEU A 26 -1.49 12.38 6.80
CA LEU A 26 -1.85 12.74 8.18
C LEU A 26 -1.51 14.21 8.49
N ILE A 27 -0.49 14.77 7.83
CA ILE A 27 -0.06 16.17 8.01
C ILE A 27 -1.00 17.13 7.26
N PHE A 28 -1.56 16.71 6.13
CA PHE A 28 -2.51 17.46 5.30
C PHE A 28 -3.85 16.70 5.20
N PRO A 29 -4.57 16.49 6.33
CA PRO A 29 -5.71 15.58 6.40
C PRO A 29 -6.94 16.05 5.59
N ASN A 30 -6.97 17.31 5.15
CA ASN A 30 -8.07 17.86 4.36
C ASN A 30 -7.75 17.95 2.85
N VAL A 31 -6.61 17.40 2.41
CA VAL A 31 -6.19 17.44 1.00
C VAL A 31 -6.23 16.05 0.42
N GLU A 32 -5.29 15.19 0.81
CA GLU A 32 -5.14 13.88 0.18
C GLU A 32 -6.29 12.90 0.46
N PRO A 33 -6.89 12.85 1.67
CA PRO A 33 -8.07 12.01 1.91
C PRO A 33 -9.29 12.39 1.06
N ASN A 34 -9.30 13.60 0.50
CA ASN A 34 -10.38 14.10 -0.36
C ASN A 34 -10.15 13.81 -1.84
N PHE A 35 -9.04 13.17 -2.23
CA PHE A 35 -8.85 12.69 -3.60
C PHE A 35 -9.83 11.56 -3.91
N SER A 36 -10.30 11.49 -5.16
CA SER A 36 -11.20 10.43 -5.65
C SER A 36 -10.66 9.03 -5.29
N ALA A 37 -9.38 8.80 -5.55
CA ALA A 37 -8.71 7.54 -5.29
C ALA A 37 -8.38 7.27 -3.80
N SER A 38 -8.70 8.20 -2.89
CA SER A 38 -8.53 8.06 -1.44
C SER A 38 -9.86 8.00 -0.68
N LEU A 39 -10.99 7.96 -1.38
CA LEU A 39 -12.30 7.89 -0.73
C LEU A 39 -12.36 6.70 0.24
N GLY A 40 -12.83 6.97 1.46
CA GLY A 40 -13.00 5.96 2.50
C GLY A 40 -11.84 5.81 3.49
N ILE A 41 -10.81 6.67 3.45
CA ILE A 41 -9.72 6.63 4.43
C ILE A 41 -9.78 7.73 5.51
N SER A 42 -10.71 8.69 5.40
CA SER A 42 -10.75 9.86 6.30
C SER A 42 -11.00 9.45 7.76
N ASP A 43 -11.80 8.43 8.01
CA ASP A 43 -12.03 7.87 9.34
C ASP A 43 -10.75 7.32 9.98
N SER A 44 -9.93 6.64 9.17
CA SER A 44 -8.64 6.08 9.56
C SER A 44 -7.61 7.18 9.80
N VAL A 45 -7.64 8.25 8.98
CA VAL A 45 -6.81 9.45 9.19
C VAL A 45 -7.19 10.10 10.51
N ASP A 46 -8.48 10.37 10.74
CA ASP A 46 -9.00 10.98 11.96
C ASP A 46 -8.66 10.17 13.21
N ALA A 47 -8.73 8.83 13.13
CA ALA A 47 -8.34 7.94 14.22
C ALA A 47 -6.84 8.02 14.55
N LEU A 48 -5.98 8.35 13.58
CA LEU A 48 -4.54 8.45 13.75
C LEU A 48 -4.05 9.85 14.17
N LEU A 49 -4.84 10.91 13.94
CA LEU A 49 -4.46 12.28 14.28
C LEU A 49 -4.08 12.47 15.77
N PRO A 50 -4.79 11.90 16.76
CA PRO A 50 -4.40 12.02 18.17
C PRO A 50 -3.02 11.39 18.46
N PHE A 51 -2.68 10.29 17.79
CA PHE A 51 -1.36 9.66 17.92
C PHE A 51 -0.27 10.51 17.31
N LEU A 52 -0.50 11.08 16.13
CA LEU A 52 0.46 12.01 15.51
C LEU A 52 0.68 13.25 16.39
N ALA A 53 -0.38 13.75 17.04
CA ALA A 53 -0.26 14.87 17.98
C ALA A 53 0.60 14.52 19.22
N ALA A 54 0.44 13.30 19.75
CA ALA A 54 1.25 12.82 20.87
C ALA A 54 2.71 12.49 20.47
N TYR A 55 2.92 12.04 19.24
CA TYR A 55 4.21 11.59 18.71
C TYR A 55 4.52 12.24 17.35
N PRO A 56 4.81 13.56 17.33
CA PRO A 56 4.94 14.32 16.08
C PRO A 56 6.15 13.95 15.22
N LYS A 57 7.03 13.08 15.71
CA LYS A 57 8.20 12.53 15.00
C LYS A 57 7.97 11.12 14.46
N ILE A 58 6.80 10.53 14.71
CA ILE A 58 6.41 9.21 14.22
C ILE A 58 5.32 9.43 13.17
N SER A 59 5.73 9.76 11.96
CA SER A 59 4.82 9.97 10.82
C SER A 59 4.35 8.67 10.17
N ALA A 60 4.83 7.52 10.63
CA ALA A 60 4.53 6.20 10.08
C ALA A 60 4.07 5.23 11.19
N ALA A 61 2.77 4.90 11.21
CA ALA A 61 2.27 3.74 11.94
C ALA A 61 2.25 2.53 10.99
N VAL A 62 2.89 1.41 11.37
CA VAL A 62 2.79 0.15 10.65
C VAL A 62 1.61 -0.65 11.21
N GLY A 63 0.58 -0.83 10.40
CA GLY A 63 -0.48 -1.79 10.65
C GLY A 63 -0.26 -3.03 9.80
N ILE A 64 0.05 -4.16 10.47
CA ILE A 64 -0.27 -5.58 10.18
C ILE A 64 0.56 -6.35 11.22
N PHE A 65 0.02 -6.66 12.40
CA PHE A 65 0.74 -7.52 13.36
C PHE A 65 -0.11 -8.43 14.25
N ASP A 66 -1.44 -8.30 14.29
CA ASP A 66 -2.24 -9.05 15.26
C ASP A 66 -3.14 -10.13 14.64
N TYR A 67 -2.68 -10.82 13.60
CA TYR A 67 -3.37 -12.03 13.12
C TYR A 67 -2.43 -13.21 12.83
N PRO A 68 -2.85 -14.47 13.11
CA PRO A 68 -2.06 -15.65 12.82
C PRO A 68 -1.66 -15.73 11.34
N GLY A 69 -0.39 -16.01 11.07
CA GLY A 69 0.14 -16.11 9.71
C GLY A 69 0.56 -14.77 9.08
N ALA A 70 0.37 -13.64 9.76
CA ALA A 70 0.85 -12.35 9.29
C ALA A 70 2.39 -12.31 9.19
N PRO A 71 2.95 -11.77 8.09
CA PRO A 71 4.38 -11.49 8.01
C PRO A 71 4.79 -10.42 9.03
N GLN A 72 5.89 -10.66 9.76
CA GLN A 72 6.53 -9.59 10.53
C GLN A 72 7.22 -8.60 9.59
N LEU A 73 6.79 -7.34 9.62
CA LEU A 73 7.40 -6.25 8.86
C LEU A 73 8.53 -5.57 9.66
N GLU A 74 9.51 -5.03 8.93
CA GLU A 74 10.54 -4.15 9.48
C GLU A 74 9.97 -2.75 9.69
N PHE A 75 10.38 -2.08 10.78
CA PHE A 75 10.04 -0.68 11.04
C PHE A 75 11.29 0.19 11.03
N LEU A 76 11.24 1.30 10.29
CA LEU A 76 12.32 2.27 10.21
C LEU A 76 11.83 3.59 10.81
N LEU A 77 12.53 4.06 11.85
CA LEU A 77 12.30 5.37 12.47
C LEU A 77 13.28 6.40 11.91
N GLY A 78 12.83 7.64 11.77
CA GLY A 78 13.68 8.76 11.33
C GLY A 78 13.10 9.59 10.20
N ARG A 79 11.89 9.27 9.72
CA ARG A 79 11.24 10.02 8.64
C ARG A 79 11.03 11.47 9.02
N LEU A 80 11.31 12.35 8.07
CA LEU A 80 10.96 13.76 8.19
C LEU A 80 9.47 13.93 7.92
N ASN A 81 8.85 14.90 8.57
CA ASN A 81 7.45 15.22 8.29
C ASN A 81 7.33 15.84 6.91
N ALA A 82 6.29 15.43 6.18
CA ALA A 82 5.92 16.01 4.91
C ALA A 82 5.83 17.55 4.99
N THR A 83 6.40 18.22 3.99
CA THR A 83 6.36 19.69 3.88
C THR A 83 5.31 20.19 2.88
N ALA A 84 4.75 19.29 2.07
CA ALA A 84 3.69 19.57 1.09
C ALA A 84 2.83 18.32 0.89
N PRO A 85 1.54 18.47 0.51
CA PRO A 85 0.71 17.34 0.12
C PRO A 85 1.20 16.73 -1.20
N ALA A 86 0.93 15.44 -1.40
CA ALA A 86 1.15 14.82 -2.69
C ALA A 86 0.17 15.39 -3.76
N PRO A 87 0.59 15.47 -5.04
CA PRO A 87 -0.32 15.81 -6.12
C PRO A 87 -1.35 14.69 -6.34
N ASP A 88 -2.54 15.07 -6.79
CA ASP A 88 -3.58 14.12 -7.18
C ASP A 88 -3.17 13.31 -8.43
N GLY A 89 -3.79 12.16 -8.64
CA GLY A 89 -3.52 11.26 -9.78
C GLY A 89 -2.29 10.36 -9.63
N LEU A 90 -1.62 10.37 -8.46
CA LEU A 90 -0.52 9.43 -8.16
C LEU A 90 -0.98 8.11 -7.52
N ILE A 91 -2.28 7.99 -7.23
CA ILE A 91 -2.88 6.77 -6.68
C ILE A 91 -3.59 6.05 -7.81
N PRO A 92 -3.29 4.76 -8.06
CA PRO A 92 -4.09 3.97 -8.97
C PRO A 92 -5.54 3.86 -8.48
N GLU A 93 -6.49 3.94 -9.40
CA GLU A 93 -7.90 3.69 -9.15
C GLU A 93 -8.30 2.26 -9.59
N PRO A 94 -9.37 1.67 -9.02
CA PRO A 94 -9.83 0.32 -9.40
C PRO A 94 -10.17 0.15 -10.88
N GLN A 95 -10.49 1.24 -11.58
CA GLN A 95 -10.78 1.28 -13.01
C GLN A 95 -9.54 1.40 -13.91
N ASP A 96 -8.35 1.58 -13.34
CA ASP A 96 -7.12 1.71 -14.13
C ASP A 96 -6.74 0.39 -14.81
N SER A 97 -6.16 0.48 -16.02
CA SER A 97 -5.65 -0.69 -16.73
C SER A 97 -4.44 -1.30 -16.01
N VAL A 98 -4.20 -2.61 -16.21
CA VAL A 98 -3.00 -3.28 -15.69
C VAL A 98 -1.72 -2.56 -16.15
N THR A 99 -1.66 -2.15 -17.41
CA THR A 99 -0.50 -1.44 -17.96
C THR A 99 -0.27 -0.08 -17.30
N SER A 100 -1.31 0.75 -17.12
CA SER A 100 -1.18 2.06 -16.46
C SER A 100 -0.77 1.92 -14.99
N THR A 101 -1.34 0.95 -14.27
CA THR A 101 -1.02 0.70 -12.87
C THR A 101 0.40 0.19 -12.69
N LEU A 102 0.85 -0.76 -13.53
CA LEU A 102 2.24 -1.23 -13.50
C LEU A 102 3.24 -0.10 -13.80
N SER A 103 2.91 0.78 -14.76
CA SER A 103 3.71 1.98 -15.05
C SER A 103 3.76 2.94 -13.85
N ARG A 104 2.62 3.17 -13.19
CA ARG A 104 2.51 4.02 -11.99
C ARG A 104 3.31 3.46 -10.82
N MET A 105 3.21 2.16 -10.57
CA MET A 105 4.00 1.48 -9.53
C MET A 105 5.51 1.54 -9.82
N ALA A 106 5.90 1.35 -11.09
CA ALA A 106 7.30 1.46 -11.51
C ALA A 106 7.85 2.88 -11.32
N ASP A 107 7.09 3.91 -11.69
CA ASP A 107 7.49 5.32 -11.49
C ASP A 107 7.48 5.73 -10.00
N GLY A 108 6.67 5.08 -9.17
CA GLY A 108 6.70 5.18 -7.71
C GLY A 108 7.81 4.36 -7.04
N GLY A 109 8.67 3.67 -7.80
CA GLY A 109 9.79 2.88 -7.28
C GLY A 109 9.41 1.51 -6.70
N VAL A 110 8.17 1.05 -6.88
CA VAL A 110 7.67 -0.24 -6.39
C VAL A 110 7.71 -1.26 -7.53
N PHE A 111 8.81 -2.02 -7.60
CA PHE A 111 8.98 -3.09 -8.60
C PHE A 111 8.63 -4.46 -8.01
N LEU A 112 7.67 -5.15 -8.63
CA LEU A 112 7.63 -6.62 -8.72
C LEU A 112 8.45 -7.00 -9.95
N ARG A 113 9.36 -7.97 -9.83
CA ARG A 113 10.38 -8.29 -10.84
C ARG A 113 9.74 -8.77 -12.16
N GLY A 114 9.48 -7.86 -13.11
CA GLY A 114 9.03 -8.19 -14.47
C GLY A 114 9.36 -7.08 -15.47
N THR A 115 10.13 -7.40 -16.51
CA THR A 115 10.59 -6.45 -17.54
C THR A 115 9.67 -6.47 -18.76
N GLY A 116 8.97 -5.37 -19.06
CA GLY A 116 8.41 -5.09 -20.40
C GLY A 116 7.00 -4.49 -20.45
N PHE A 117 6.84 -3.40 -21.22
CA PHE A 117 5.56 -2.73 -21.49
C PHE A 117 5.23 -2.76 -22.99
N PRO A 118 4.06 -3.31 -23.37
CA PRO A 118 3.35 -2.87 -24.56
C PRO A 118 2.09 -2.09 -24.13
N GLU A 119 1.92 -0.89 -24.66
CA GLU A 119 0.72 -0.05 -24.54
C GLU A 119 -0.43 -0.65 -25.36
N LEU A 120 -1.68 -0.46 -24.89
CA LEU A 120 -2.90 -0.12 -25.66
C LEU A 120 -4.14 -0.05 -24.72
N SER A 121 -5.07 0.86 -25.05
CA SER A 121 -6.22 1.38 -24.28
C SER A 121 -7.55 0.63 -24.46
N ASN A 122 -8.49 0.72 -23.48
CA ASN A 122 -9.97 0.84 -23.60
C ASN A 122 -10.68 0.58 -22.23
N ASN A 123 -11.66 1.41 -21.86
CA ASN A 123 -12.29 1.63 -20.55
C ASN A 123 -13.43 0.65 -20.15
N THR A 124 -13.70 0.47 -18.84
CA THR A 124 -14.93 0.92 -18.09
C THR A 124 -15.18 0.03 -16.86
N GLY A 125 -15.47 0.70 -15.73
CA GLY A 125 -15.62 0.18 -14.36
C GLY A 125 -16.70 -0.87 -14.15
N GLU A 126 -16.27 -1.95 -13.50
CA GLU A 126 -16.98 -3.16 -13.06
C GLU A 126 -17.14 -4.26 -14.13
N VAL A 127 -16.60 -5.44 -13.81
CA VAL A 127 -16.92 -6.69 -14.49
C VAL A 127 -18.01 -7.37 -13.66
N GLU A 128 -19.13 -7.65 -14.29
CA GLU A 128 -20.19 -8.52 -13.75
C GLU A 128 -19.63 -9.94 -13.66
N LEU A 129 -18.84 -10.23 -12.62
CA LEU A 129 -18.70 -11.60 -12.17
C LEU A 129 -20.04 -11.91 -11.49
N LEU A 130 -20.76 -12.91 -11.98
CA LEU A 130 -21.99 -13.44 -11.37
C LEU A 130 -21.71 -13.74 -9.89
N LEU A 131 -21.90 -12.75 -9.03
CA LEU A 131 -21.87 -12.94 -7.60
C LEU A 131 -22.90 -14.02 -7.33
N PRO A 132 -22.53 -15.15 -6.68
CA PRO A 132 -23.53 -16.11 -6.29
C PRO A 132 -24.45 -15.40 -5.31
N THR A 133 -25.60 -14.92 -5.77
CA THR A 133 -26.66 -14.29 -4.96
C THR A 133 -27.44 -15.35 -4.15
N GLY A 134 -27.00 -16.60 -4.19
CA GLY A 134 -27.57 -17.76 -3.51
C GLY A 134 -26.88 -18.12 -2.18
N LYS A 135 -26.90 -19.39 -1.80
CA LYS A 135 -26.14 -19.95 -0.65
C LYS A 135 -24.94 -20.74 -1.19
N GLY A 136 -23.74 -20.45 -0.68
CA GLY A 136 -22.48 -21.02 -1.15
C GLY A 136 -21.29 -20.42 -0.38
N VAL A 137 -20.08 -20.90 -0.65
CA VAL A 137 -18.86 -20.54 0.12
C VAL A 137 -18.36 -19.12 -0.20
N ASN A 138 -18.70 -18.58 -1.38
CA ASN A 138 -18.21 -17.29 -1.90
C ASN A 138 -19.35 -16.26 -2.06
N VAL A 139 -20.43 -16.40 -1.31
CA VAL A 139 -21.58 -15.49 -1.36
C VAL A 139 -21.23 -14.21 -0.61
N GLY A 140 -21.36 -13.06 -1.27
CA GLY A 140 -21.02 -11.75 -0.69
C GLY A 140 -19.55 -11.35 -0.84
N GLU A 141 -18.73 -12.17 -1.51
CA GLU A 141 -17.38 -11.77 -1.91
C GLU A 141 -17.46 -10.76 -3.05
N MET A 142 -16.78 -9.62 -2.90
CA MET A 142 -16.65 -8.64 -3.98
C MET A 142 -15.33 -8.86 -4.70
N TYR A 143 -15.36 -8.78 -6.03
CA TYR A 143 -14.17 -8.85 -6.87
C TYR A 143 -13.96 -7.50 -7.52
N LEU A 144 -12.81 -6.87 -7.29
CA LEU A 144 -12.45 -5.66 -8.02
C LEU A 144 -12.09 -6.03 -9.46
N GLN A 145 -12.52 -5.21 -10.41
CA GLN A 145 -12.18 -5.38 -11.83
C GLN A 145 -10.66 -5.42 -12.06
N PHE A 146 -9.92 -4.60 -11.32
CA PHE A 146 -8.48 -4.60 -11.36
C PHE A 146 -7.90 -5.94 -10.91
N ASP A 147 -8.39 -6.54 -9.82
CA ASP A 147 -7.91 -7.84 -9.32
C ASP A 147 -8.16 -8.94 -10.37
N PHE A 148 -9.35 -8.98 -10.96
CA PHE A 148 -9.65 -9.92 -12.05
C PHE A 148 -8.67 -9.75 -13.22
N SER A 149 -8.42 -8.51 -13.63
CA SER A 149 -7.52 -8.21 -14.76
C SER A 149 -6.06 -8.55 -14.42
N LEU A 150 -5.61 -8.23 -13.21
CA LEU A 150 -4.25 -8.50 -12.74
C LEU A 150 -3.96 -10.00 -12.64
N THR A 151 -4.93 -10.80 -12.23
CA THR A 151 -4.79 -12.26 -12.12
C THR A 151 -4.74 -12.98 -13.46
N HIS A 152 -5.25 -12.36 -14.53
CA HIS A 152 -5.34 -12.95 -15.87
C HIS A 152 -4.42 -12.29 -16.91
N ASP A 153 -3.75 -11.18 -16.57
CA ASP A 153 -2.84 -10.49 -17.47
C ASP A 153 -1.55 -11.32 -17.69
N PRO A 154 -1.09 -11.50 -18.93
CA PRO A 154 0.09 -12.31 -19.23
C PRO A 154 1.38 -11.84 -18.53
N LYS A 155 1.46 -10.58 -18.07
CA LYS A 155 2.61 -10.04 -17.34
C LYS A 155 2.63 -10.45 -15.87
N THR A 156 1.50 -10.78 -15.28
CA THR A 156 1.35 -10.99 -13.82
C THR A 156 0.69 -12.31 -13.43
N ALA A 157 -0.04 -12.95 -14.34
CA ALA A 157 -0.78 -14.18 -14.07
C ALA A 157 0.11 -15.33 -13.57
N CYS A 158 1.31 -15.50 -14.12
CA CYS A 158 2.24 -16.53 -13.67
C CYS A 158 2.74 -16.30 -12.25
N ASP A 159 3.02 -15.05 -11.88
CA ASP A 159 3.42 -14.72 -10.52
C ASP A 159 2.27 -14.92 -9.54
N TRP A 160 1.05 -14.52 -9.93
CA TRP A 160 -0.16 -14.71 -9.13
C TRP A 160 -0.43 -16.20 -8.86
N GLN A 161 -0.43 -17.02 -9.92
CA GLN A 161 -0.58 -18.47 -9.79
C GLN A 161 0.54 -19.09 -8.95
N GLY A 162 1.75 -18.53 -9.04
CA GLY A 162 2.90 -18.98 -8.28
C GLY A 162 2.82 -18.72 -6.78
N PHE A 163 1.82 -18.00 -6.27
CA PHE A 163 1.56 -17.83 -4.84
C PHE A 163 0.46 -18.76 -4.30
N VAL A 164 -0.30 -19.42 -5.18
CA VAL A 164 -1.34 -20.38 -4.76
C VAL A 164 -0.68 -21.53 -4.01
N ASP A 165 -1.23 -21.87 -2.84
CA ASP A 165 -0.71 -22.89 -1.91
C ASP A 165 0.72 -22.65 -1.39
N GLU A 166 1.27 -21.45 -1.62
CA GLU A 166 2.67 -21.09 -1.31
C GLU A 166 2.73 -19.96 -0.27
N GLN A 167 2.17 -20.21 0.93
CA GLN A 167 2.01 -19.21 2.00
C GLN A 167 3.33 -18.54 2.41
N GLU A 168 4.42 -19.33 2.52
CA GLU A 168 5.74 -18.79 2.89
C GLU A 168 6.29 -17.88 1.79
N LYS A 169 6.14 -18.27 0.52
CA LYS A 169 6.55 -17.47 -0.64
C LYS A 169 5.80 -16.15 -0.69
N MET A 170 4.47 -16.18 -0.49
CA MET A 170 3.63 -14.98 -0.43
C MET A 170 4.05 -14.07 0.73
N SER A 171 4.24 -14.64 1.92
CA SER A 171 4.67 -13.90 3.12
C SER A 171 6.02 -13.22 2.90
N ASN A 172 6.99 -13.92 2.32
CA ASN A 172 8.32 -13.37 2.04
C ASN A 172 8.29 -12.30 0.95
N ALA A 173 7.53 -12.51 -0.13
CA ALA A 173 7.34 -11.50 -1.17
C ALA A 173 6.68 -10.23 -0.61
N PHE A 174 5.66 -10.40 0.24
CA PHE A 174 4.97 -9.31 0.90
C PHE A 174 5.91 -8.51 1.82
N LYS A 175 6.72 -9.17 2.66
CA LYS A 175 7.73 -8.50 3.49
C LYS A 175 8.68 -7.65 2.66
N GLN A 176 9.16 -8.18 1.54
CA GLN A 176 10.07 -7.46 0.65
C GLN A 176 9.40 -6.26 -0.02
N ALA A 177 8.15 -6.42 -0.47
CA ALA A 177 7.37 -5.35 -1.08
C ALA A 177 7.11 -4.23 -0.06
N MET A 178 6.63 -4.57 1.14
CA MET A 178 6.36 -3.60 2.20
C MET A 178 7.61 -2.88 2.69
N LYS A 179 8.76 -3.58 2.75
CA LYS A 179 10.05 -2.96 3.06
C LYS A 179 10.42 -1.86 2.06
N LYS A 180 10.20 -2.11 0.76
CA LYS A 180 10.43 -1.09 -0.28
C LYS A 180 9.40 0.03 -0.19
N LEU A 181 8.12 -0.32 -0.05
CA LEU A 181 7.02 0.63 0.03
C LEU A 181 7.18 1.59 1.21
N ALA A 182 7.68 1.11 2.35
CA ALA A 182 7.89 1.92 3.55
C ALA A 182 8.94 3.03 3.39
N VAL A 183 9.75 3.03 2.33
CA VAL A 183 10.84 4.00 2.13
C VAL A 183 10.81 4.68 0.76
N VAL A 184 9.69 4.56 0.04
CA VAL A 184 9.49 5.28 -1.23
C VAL A 184 9.64 6.78 -0.98
N GLY A 185 10.48 7.45 -1.78
CA GLY A 185 10.74 8.89 -1.68
C GLY A 185 11.78 9.31 -0.63
N GLU A 186 12.23 8.39 0.23
CA GLU A 186 13.06 8.69 1.41
C GLU A 186 14.55 8.35 1.21
N ASP A 187 15.45 9.13 1.81
CA ASP A 187 16.87 8.75 1.99
C ASP A 187 17.05 8.11 3.38
N THR A 188 17.33 6.81 3.40
CA THR A 188 17.28 5.99 4.63
C THR A 188 18.60 5.87 5.36
N LYS A 189 19.66 6.58 4.93
CA LYS A 189 21.02 6.48 5.51
C LYS A 189 21.05 6.67 7.02
N ASP A 190 20.20 7.54 7.54
CA ASP A 190 20.15 7.90 8.96
C ASP A 190 18.99 7.21 9.70
N TYR A 191 18.28 6.27 9.04
CA TYR A 191 17.11 5.63 9.64
C TYR A 191 17.52 4.52 10.60
N GLN A 192 16.84 4.49 11.74
CA GLN A 192 17.05 3.49 12.76
C GLN A 192 16.10 2.31 12.53
N LEU A 193 16.68 1.12 12.36
CA LEU A 193 15.91 -0.11 12.29
C LEU A 193 15.40 -0.49 13.68
N LEU A 194 14.08 -0.38 13.84
CA LEU A 194 13.36 -0.90 14.98
C LEU A 194 12.87 -2.29 14.62
N ARG A 195 13.43 -3.31 15.28
CA ARG A 195 12.96 -4.69 15.11
C ARG A 195 11.61 -4.85 15.77
N SER A 196 10.63 -5.36 15.03
CA SER A 196 9.38 -5.87 15.60
C SER A 196 9.66 -7.07 16.51
N HIS A 197 8.84 -7.21 17.54
CA HIS A 197 8.99 -8.23 18.59
C HIS A 197 8.97 -9.65 18.01
N PRO A 198 9.72 -10.61 18.59
CA PRO A 198 9.57 -12.01 18.20
C PRO A 198 8.20 -12.52 18.65
N ASN A 199 7.39 -12.90 17.65
CA ASN A 199 6.25 -13.83 17.68
C ASN A 199 4.84 -13.19 17.70
N PRO A 200 3.94 -13.52 16.74
CA PRO A 200 2.50 -13.31 16.93
C PRO A 200 2.05 -14.16 18.14
N ARG A 201 1.45 -13.52 19.16
CA ARG A 201 1.00 -14.24 20.37
C ARG A 201 -0.04 -15.28 20.00
N SER A 202 0.21 -16.52 20.38
CA SER A 202 -0.68 -17.66 20.23
C SER A 202 -1.76 -17.68 21.32
N SER A 203 -2.64 -16.69 21.40
CA SER A 203 -3.88 -16.85 22.19
C SER A 203 -4.83 -15.67 22.02
N THR A 204 -6.11 -16.02 21.96
CA THR A 204 -7.33 -15.27 21.69
C THR A 204 -7.70 -14.14 22.68
N GLN A 205 -6.74 -13.45 23.29
CA GLN A 205 -7.02 -12.36 24.24
C GLN A 205 -6.06 -11.19 23.99
N ASP A 206 -6.62 -9.98 23.98
CA ASP A 206 -6.00 -8.67 23.68
C ASP A 206 -6.03 -8.25 22.21
N ILE A 207 -7.24 -7.98 21.71
CA ILE A 207 -7.45 -7.05 20.60
C ILE A 207 -7.12 -5.64 21.13
N CYS A 208 -6.25 -4.93 20.41
CA CYS A 208 -5.86 -3.53 20.62
C CYS A 208 -4.66 -3.29 21.55
N VAL A 209 -3.44 -3.55 21.06
CA VAL A 209 -2.28 -2.72 21.44
C VAL A 209 -1.40 -2.50 20.21
N ILE A 210 -1.47 -1.29 19.65
CA ILE A 210 -0.39 -0.71 18.83
C ILE A 210 0.87 -0.72 19.71
N SER A 211 1.68 -1.77 19.60
CA SER A 211 2.96 -1.87 20.30
C SER A 211 4.00 -1.07 19.49
N ILE A 212 3.94 0.25 19.60
CA ILE A 212 5.08 1.12 19.27
C ILE A 212 5.95 1.14 20.54
N LEU A 213 7.06 0.39 20.52
CA LEU A 213 8.10 0.55 21.53
C LEU A 213 8.72 1.95 21.36
N ILE A 214 8.73 2.70 22.47
CA ILE A 214 9.69 3.77 22.74
C ILE A 214 11.04 3.12 23.04
#